data_AF-A0A7C3UPY6-F1
#
_entry.id   AF-A0A7C3UPY6-F1
#
_cell.length_a   1.000
_cell.length_b   1.000
_cell.length_c   1.000
_cell.angle_alpha   90.00
_cell.angle_beta   90.00
_cell.angle_gamma   90.00
#
_symmetry.space_group_name_H-M   'P 1'
#
loop_
_entity.id
_entity.type
_entity.pdbx_description
1 polymer ?
#
loop_
_entity_poly.entity_id
_entity_poly.type
_entity_poly.pdbx_seq_one_letter_code
_entity_poly.pdbx_strand_id
1 'polypeptide(L)'
;MRSFRILREEHYLFERTMKVLNRFLLQHNFSVRFFSDFFSLFTKLLLAHLKKEQILFPLIALPSESENKPLSFLDTSFWDRNLKEEIEGANSALDQKEWDNFSTHLEGIILLLSRHIFQQEEGAFSEEGSLSEDLDRRVARMFDDCYPKPGGKQLLSSFHFLLEEMERVVR
;
A
#
# COMPACT_ATOMS: atom_id res chain seq x y z
N MET A 1 -13.16 -10.13 -10.85
CA MET A 1 -13.33 -8.78 -11.42
C MET A 1 -11.98 -8.09 -11.57
N ARG A 2 -11.82 -7.16 -12.52
CA ARG A 2 -10.52 -6.57 -12.89
C ARG A 2 -9.99 -5.59 -11.83
N SER A 3 -10.84 -4.74 -11.26
CA SER A 3 -10.46 -3.75 -10.24
C SER A 3 -9.90 -4.40 -8.97
N PHE A 4 -10.63 -5.36 -8.39
CA PHE A 4 -10.17 -6.15 -7.24
C PHE A 4 -8.89 -6.93 -7.53
N ARG A 5 -8.74 -7.50 -8.73
CA ARG A 5 -7.49 -8.16 -9.12
C ARG A 5 -6.29 -7.23 -9.07
N ILE A 6 -6.43 -5.98 -9.52
CA ILE A 6 -5.36 -4.97 -9.46
C ILE A 6 -4.97 -4.69 -8.00
N LEU A 7 -5.95 -4.52 -7.09
CA LEU A 7 -5.64 -4.28 -5.68
C LEU A 7 -4.96 -5.48 -5.01
N ARG A 8 -5.40 -6.72 -5.29
CA ARG A 8 -4.74 -7.94 -4.80
C ARG A 8 -3.30 -8.09 -5.32
N GLU A 9 -3.06 -7.76 -6.59
CA GLU A 9 -1.71 -7.73 -7.15
C GLU A 9 -0.83 -6.72 -6.38
N GLU A 10 -1.36 -5.56 -5.99
CA GLU A 10 -0.63 -4.59 -5.16
C GLU A 10 -0.43 -5.06 -3.72
N HIS A 11 -1.41 -5.69 -3.09
CA HIS A 11 -1.26 -6.31 -1.76
C HIS A 11 -0.11 -7.33 -1.75
N TYR A 12 -0.04 -8.19 -2.77
CA TYR A 12 1.06 -9.13 -2.91
C TYR A 12 2.42 -8.43 -2.98
N LEU A 13 2.53 -7.30 -3.67
CA LEU A 13 3.75 -6.50 -3.70
C LEU A 13 4.07 -5.86 -2.35
N PHE A 14 3.06 -5.39 -1.63
CA PHE A 14 3.24 -4.82 -0.30
C PHE A 14 3.67 -5.87 0.72
N GLU A 15 3.12 -7.07 0.68
CA GLU A 15 3.58 -8.18 1.53
C GLU A 15 5.05 -8.54 1.28
N ARG A 16 5.46 -8.61 0.02
CA ARG A 16 6.87 -8.80 -0.35
C ARG A 16 7.74 -7.67 0.18
N THR A 17 7.26 -6.43 0.04
CA THR A 17 7.96 -5.24 0.53
C THR A 17 8.13 -5.27 2.04
N MET A 18 7.07 -5.58 2.79
CA MET A 18 7.15 -5.70 4.25
C MET A 18 8.13 -6.78 4.70
N LYS A 19 8.26 -7.90 3.96
CA LYS A 19 9.30 -8.91 4.24
C LYS A 19 10.71 -8.35 4.02
N VAL A 20 10.92 -7.59 2.96
CA VAL A 20 12.19 -6.90 2.70
C VAL A 20 12.51 -5.90 3.80
N LEU A 21 11.53 -5.06 4.16
CA LEU A 21 11.67 -4.04 5.21
C LEU A 21 11.96 -4.67 6.59
N ASN A 22 11.27 -5.75 6.95
CA ASN A 22 11.55 -6.50 8.19
C ASN A 22 12.98 -7.07 8.22
N ARG A 23 13.47 -7.61 7.10
CA ARG A 23 14.85 -8.12 7.04
C ARG A 23 15.87 -7.00 7.09
N PHE A 24 15.54 -5.86 6.48
CA PHE A 24 16.35 -4.66 6.53
C PHE A 24 16.54 -4.15 7.96
N LEU A 25 15.48 -4.14 8.78
CA LEU A 25 15.56 -3.78 10.20
C LEU A 25 16.54 -4.66 11.00
N LEU A 26 16.73 -5.91 10.58
CA LEU A 26 17.62 -6.86 11.25
C LEU A 26 19.10 -6.74 10.81
N GLN A 27 19.40 -5.91 9.82
CA GLN A 27 20.69 -5.86 9.15
C GLN A 27 21.27 -4.44 9.18
N HIS A 28 22.41 -4.27 9.85
CA HIS A 28 22.98 -2.93 10.12
C HIS A 28 23.87 -2.33 9.01
N ASN A 29 24.08 -3.01 7.88
CA ASN A 29 25.08 -2.61 6.88
C ASN A 29 24.49 -2.47 5.47
N PHE A 30 23.74 -1.41 5.22
CA PHE A 30 23.17 -1.13 3.90
C PHE A 30 23.44 0.27 3.36
N SER A 31 23.39 0.38 2.04
CA SER A 31 23.45 1.66 1.34
C SER A 31 22.16 2.45 1.61
N VAL A 32 22.26 3.46 2.49
CA VAL A 32 21.17 4.38 2.84
C VAL A 32 20.53 4.99 1.58
N ARG A 33 21.33 5.29 0.56
CA ARG A 33 20.84 5.85 -0.71
C ARG A 33 19.94 4.89 -1.46
N PHE A 34 20.37 3.64 -1.62
CA PHE A 34 19.61 2.62 -2.33
C PHE A 34 18.28 2.33 -1.62
N PHE A 35 18.33 2.26 -0.29
CA PHE A 35 17.14 2.11 0.52
C PHE A 35 16.19 3.31 0.42
N SER A 36 16.70 4.54 0.44
CA SER A 36 15.90 5.76 0.29
C SER A 36 15.15 5.80 -1.04
N ASP A 37 15.82 5.43 -2.15
CA ASP A 37 15.18 5.33 -3.47
C ASP A 37 14.04 4.28 -3.46
N PHE A 38 14.30 3.10 -2.89
CA PHE A 38 13.29 2.05 -2.74
C PHE A 38 12.10 2.50 -1.90
N PHE A 39 12.35 3.09 -0.73
CA PHE A 39 11.31 3.56 0.19
C PHE A 39 10.48 4.70 -0.42
N SER A 40 11.11 5.60 -1.19
CA SER A 40 10.40 6.64 -1.94
C SER A 40 9.46 6.08 -2.99
N LEU A 41 9.85 5.03 -3.72
CA LEU A 41 8.96 4.39 -4.69
C LEU A 41 7.82 3.62 -4.00
N PHE A 42 8.13 2.91 -2.91
CA PHE A 42 7.15 2.19 -2.10
C PHE A 42 6.05 3.14 -1.59
N THR A 43 6.41 4.26 -0.97
CA THR A 43 5.46 5.22 -0.42
C THR A 43 4.59 5.86 -1.51
N LYS A 44 5.14 6.15 -2.69
CA LYS A 44 4.37 6.63 -3.86
C LYS A 44 3.35 5.59 -4.33
N LEU A 45 3.74 4.31 -4.38
CA LEU A 45 2.85 3.22 -4.78
C LEU A 45 1.74 3.00 -3.75
N LEU A 46 2.07 3.02 -2.47
CA LEU A 46 1.13 2.91 -1.36
C LEU A 46 0.09 4.04 -1.37
N LEU A 47 0.52 5.29 -1.56
CA LEU A 47 -0.41 6.41 -1.68
C LEU A 47 -1.29 6.32 -2.94
N ALA A 48 -0.77 5.78 -4.04
CA ALA A 48 -1.59 5.53 -5.24
C ALA A 48 -2.63 4.44 -4.97
N HIS A 49 -2.27 3.40 -4.22
CA HIS A 49 -3.18 2.32 -3.83
C HIS A 49 -4.35 2.84 -2.98
N LEU A 50 -4.08 3.65 -1.94
CA LEU A 50 -5.14 4.24 -1.10
C LEU A 50 -6.12 5.09 -1.91
N LYS A 51 -5.65 5.82 -2.93
CA LYS A 51 -6.54 6.57 -3.84
C LYS A 51 -7.46 5.65 -4.66
N LYS A 52 -7.03 4.44 -5.00
CA LYS A 52 -7.87 3.46 -5.70
C LYS A 52 -8.95 2.91 -4.80
N GLU A 53 -8.61 2.66 -3.55
CA GLU A 53 -9.59 2.25 -2.52
C GLU A 53 -10.66 3.33 -2.33
N GLN A 54 -10.28 4.61 -2.27
CA GLN A 54 -11.21 5.75 -2.20
C GLN A 54 -12.16 5.83 -3.41
N ILE A 55 -11.80 5.23 -4.56
CA ILE A 55 -12.67 5.11 -5.73
C ILE A 55 -13.56 3.87 -5.64
N LEU A 56 -12.99 2.71 -5.28
CA LEU A 56 -13.67 1.42 -5.34
C LEU A 56 -14.62 1.20 -4.16
N PHE A 57 -14.16 1.46 -2.93
CA PHE A 57 -14.89 1.07 -1.72
C PHE A 57 -16.23 1.78 -1.54
N PRO A 58 -16.40 3.08 -1.87
CA PRO A 58 -17.72 3.70 -1.84
C PRO A 58 -18.75 3.04 -2.76
N LEU A 59 -18.32 2.34 -3.81
CA LEU A 59 -19.20 1.72 -4.80
C LEU A 59 -19.69 0.33 -4.37
N ILE A 60 -18.95 -0.35 -3.49
CA ILE A 60 -19.31 -1.67 -2.93
C ILE A 60 -19.89 -1.54 -1.51
N ALA A 61 -19.77 -0.37 -0.89
CA ALA A 61 -20.32 -0.05 0.43
C ALA A 61 -21.83 0.27 0.44
N LEU A 62 -22.51 0.17 -0.71
CA LEU A 62 -23.96 0.38 -0.83
C LEU A 62 -24.71 -0.94 -0.60
N PRO A 63 -25.87 -0.88 0.09
CA PRO A 63 -26.20 -1.71 1.24
C PRO A 63 -26.52 -3.16 0.86
N SER A 64 -25.78 -4.10 1.44
CA SER A 64 -26.38 -5.39 1.78
C SER A 64 -27.41 -5.13 2.89
N GLU A 65 -28.63 -5.62 2.72
CA GLU A 65 -29.76 -5.47 3.64
C GLU A 65 -29.54 -6.11 5.03
N SER A 66 -28.31 -6.51 5.37
CA SER A 66 -27.99 -6.96 6.72
C SER A 66 -27.79 -5.77 7.64
N GLU A 67 -28.84 -5.46 8.39
CA GLU A 67 -28.82 -4.55 9.53
C GLU A 67 -27.55 -4.75 10.39
N ASN A 68 -26.91 -3.61 10.71
CA ASN A 68 -26.07 -3.38 11.89
C ASN A 68 -24.58 -3.74 11.88
N LYS A 69 -23.84 -3.51 10.79
CA LYS A 69 -22.52 -2.85 10.90
C LYS A 69 -22.30 -1.92 9.71
N PRO A 70 -22.12 -0.60 9.90
CA PRO A 70 -21.43 0.19 8.90
C PRO A 70 -20.10 -0.50 8.59
N LEU A 71 -19.53 -0.29 7.40
CA LEU A 71 -18.12 -0.57 7.09
C LEU A 71 -17.17 0.30 7.97
N SER A 72 -17.48 0.52 9.25
CA SER A 72 -16.66 1.24 10.23
C SER A 72 -15.32 0.54 10.48
N PHE A 73 -15.12 -0.67 9.95
CA PHE A 73 -13.82 -1.34 9.92
C PHE A 73 -12.91 -0.81 8.80
N LEU A 74 -13.49 -0.19 7.75
CA LEU A 74 -12.82 0.60 6.73
C LEU A 74 -12.89 2.09 7.11
N ASP A 75 -12.56 2.46 8.35
CA ASP A 75 -12.29 3.85 8.66
C ASP A 75 -10.98 4.26 7.96
N THR A 76 -11.08 4.49 6.65
CA THR A 76 -9.98 4.91 5.80
C THR A 76 -9.38 6.22 6.30
N SER A 77 -10.12 7.04 7.06
CA SER A 77 -9.62 8.30 7.61
C SER A 77 -8.66 8.11 8.79
N PHE A 78 -8.89 7.09 9.62
CA PHE A 78 -7.97 6.70 10.68
C PHE A 78 -6.68 6.09 10.11
N TRP A 79 -6.83 5.21 9.11
CA TRP A 79 -5.71 4.60 8.40
C TRP A 79 -4.86 5.63 7.65
N ASP A 80 -5.51 6.51 6.88
CA ASP A 80 -4.84 7.55 6.10
C ASP A 80 -4.02 8.50 6.98
N ARG A 81 -4.49 8.81 8.19
CA ARG A 81 -3.75 9.69 9.11
C ARG A 81 -2.53 9.00 9.71
N ASN A 82 -2.72 7.85 10.36
CA ASN A 82 -1.61 7.19 11.07
C ASN A 82 -0.54 6.70 10.09
N LEU A 83 -0.93 6.10 8.97
CA LEU A 83 0.03 5.64 7.96
C LEU A 83 0.81 6.81 7.36
N LYS A 84 0.17 7.96 7.14
CA LYS A 84 0.84 9.16 6.66
C LYS A 84 1.82 9.71 7.68
N GLU A 85 1.44 9.75 8.96
CA GLU A 85 2.34 10.15 10.06
C GLU A 85 3.58 9.25 10.12
N GLU A 86 3.41 7.93 10.02
CA GLU A 86 4.55 7.01 10.00
C GLU A 86 5.44 7.19 8.75
N ILE A 87 4.86 7.42 7.58
CA ILE A 87 5.61 7.70 6.35
C ILE A 87 6.40 9.01 6.45
N GLU A 88 5.78 10.07 6.98
CA GLU A 88 6.43 11.37 7.17
C GLU A 88 7.56 11.27 8.21
N GLY A 89 7.31 10.57 9.31
CA GLY A 89 8.31 10.28 10.34
C GLY A 89 9.50 9.47 9.79
N ALA A 90 9.24 8.40 9.04
CA ALA A 90 10.27 7.61 8.39
C ALA A 90 11.11 8.44 7.41
N ASN A 91 10.48 9.26 6.55
CA ASN A 91 11.23 10.13 5.63
C ASN A 91 12.10 11.15 6.37
N SER A 92 11.54 11.81 7.40
CA SER A 92 12.28 12.76 8.22
C SER A 92 13.48 12.10 8.91
N ALA A 93 13.31 10.90 9.46
CA ALA A 93 14.37 10.15 10.11
C ALA A 93 15.47 9.70 9.13
N LEU A 94 15.12 9.31 7.90
CA LEU A 94 16.10 9.03 6.83
C LEU A 94 16.93 10.27 6.48
N ASP A 95 16.29 11.43 6.32
CA ASP A 95 16.97 12.68 5.98
C ASP A 95 17.95 13.13 7.08
N GLN A 96 17.55 12.95 8.34
CA GLN A 96 18.36 13.27 9.51
C GLN A 96 19.36 12.17 9.90
N LYS A 97 19.31 11.02 9.21
CA LYS A 97 20.12 9.82 9.49
C LYS A 97 19.92 9.26 10.90
N GLU A 98 18.72 9.40 11.44
CA GLU A 98 18.30 8.90 12.75
C GLU A 98 17.78 7.47 12.63
N TRP A 99 18.69 6.50 12.66
CA TRP A 99 18.36 5.11 12.34
C TRP A 99 17.34 4.46 13.29
N ASP A 100 17.40 4.77 14.59
CA ASP A 100 16.49 4.22 15.59
C ASP A 100 15.05 4.76 15.39
N ASN A 101 14.93 6.06 15.15
CA ASN A 101 13.65 6.71 14.83
C ASN A 101 13.08 6.18 13.52
N PHE A 102 13.94 6.04 12.51
CA PHE A 102 13.54 5.47 11.23
C PHE A 102 12.99 4.04 11.40
N SER A 103 13.71 3.21 12.17
CA SER A 103 13.33 1.82 12.41
C SER A 103 11.96 1.72 13.09
N THR A 104 11.72 2.58 14.09
CA THR A 104 10.43 2.67 14.80
C THR A 104 9.28 2.99 13.85
N HIS A 105 9.45 4.01 13.00
CA HIS A 105 8.42 4.37 12.02
C HIS A 105 8.20 3.27 10.98
N LEU A 106 9.27 2.58 10.56
CA LEU A 106 9.17 1.48 9.62
C LEU A 106 8.38 0.29 10.19
N GLU A 107 8.60 -0.07 11.46
CA GLU A 107 7.81 -1.07 12.17
C GLU A 107 6.34 -0.66 12.25
N GLY A 108 6.06 0.62 12.52
CA GLY A 108 4.72 1.21 12.49
C GLY A 108 4.03 1.02 11.13
N ILE A 109 4.72 1.35 10.03
CA ILE A 109 4.22 1.15 8.66
C ILE A 109 3.91 -0.33 8.41
N ILE A 110 4.82 -1.24 8.75
CA ILE A 110 4.65 -2.68 8.52
C ILE A 110 3.43 -3.20 9.30
N LEU A 111 3.28 -2.83 10.56
CA LEU A 111 2.16 -3.24 11.40
C LEU A 111 0.84 -2.73 10.84
N LEU A 112 0.79 -1.43 10.50
CA LEU A 112 -0.39 -0.79 9.96
C LEU A 112 -0.81 -1.43 8.63
N LEU A 113 0.13 -1.56 7.70
CA LEU A 113 -0.14 -2.11 6.36
C LEU A 113 -0.53 -3.59 6.41
N SER A 114 0.11 -4.39 7.28
CA SER A 114 -0.27 -5.80 7.46
C SER A 114 -1.71 -5.95 7.95
N ARG A 115 -2.11 -5.14 8.93
CA ARG A 115 -3.48 -5.15 9.45
C ARG A 115 -4.48 -4.64 8.42
N HIS A 116 -4.13 -3.61 7.66
CA HIS A 116 -4.97 -3.05 6.58
C HIS A 116 -5.26 -4.10 5.50
N ILE A 117 -4.22 -4.75 4.95
CA ILE A 117 -4.36 -5.80 3.94
C ILE A 117 -5.24 -6.94 4.48
N PHE A 118 -4.98 -7.41 5.71
CA PHE A 118 -5.78 -8.47 6.32
C PHE A 118 -7.27 -8.10 6.42
N GLN A 119 -7.59 -6.87 6.84
CA GLN A 119 -8.97 -6.41 6.96
C GLN A 119 -9.69 -6.33 5.60
N GLN A 120 -8.97 -6.01 4.53
CA GLN A 120 -9.55 -5.94 3.20
C GLN A 120 -9.77 -7.32 2.58
N GLU A 121 -8.79 -8.22 2.69
CA GLU A 121 -8.89 -9.57 2.13
C GLU A 121 -10.00 -10.38 2.82
N GLU A 122 -10.12 -10.29 4.16
CA GLU A 122 -11.18 -10.98 4.92
C GLU A 122 -12.54 -10.26 4.85
N GLY A 123 -12.55 -8.95 4.57
CA GLY A 123 -13.74 -8.10 4.59
C GLY A 123 -14.14 -7.60 3.21
N ALA A 124 -13.58 -6.47 2.80
CA ALA A 124 -13.99 -5.72 1.60
C ALA A 124 -13.99 -6.55 0.30
N PHE A 125 -13.06 -7.50 0.16
CA PHE A 125 -12.91 -8.29 -1.05
C PHE A 125 -13.91 -9.46 -1.14
N SER A 126 -14.61 -9.78 -0.05
CA SER A 126 -15.76 -10.71 -0.09
C SER A 126 -16.95 -10.15 -0.87
N GLU A 127 -17.03 -8.81 -1.00
CA GLU A 127 -18.07 -8.10 -1.76
C GLU A 127 -17.74 -7.94 -3.25
N GLU A 128 -16.73 -8.66 -3.77
CA GLU A 128 -16.35 -8.61 -5.19
C GLU A 128 -17.53 -8.96 -6.13
N GLY A 129 -18.55 -9.68 -5.67
CA GLY A 129 -19.74 -9.95 -6.49
C GLY A 129 -20.66 -8.75 -6.74
N SER A 130 -20.47 -7.64 -6.02
CA SER A 130 -21.41 -6.50 -5.98
C SER A 130 -21.31 -5.53 -7.17
N LEU A 131 -20.18 -5.50 -7.90
CA LEU A 131 -20.04 -4.60 -9.05
C LEU A 131 -20.47 -5.29 -10.35
N SER A 132 -21.17 -4.54 -11.20
CA SER A 132 -21.39 -4.95 -12.58
C SER A 132 -20.08 -4.91 -13.37
N GLU A 133 -19.96 -5.75 -14.40
CA GLU A 133 -18.76 -5.83 -15.24
C GLU A 133 -18.43 -4.48 -15.92
N ASP A 134 -19.45 -3.72 -16.32
CA ASP A 134 -19.28 -2.38 -16.89
C ASP A 134 -18.70 -1.38 -15.88
N LEU A 135 -19.18 -1.41 -14.64
CA LEU A 135 -18.67 -0.56 -13.58
C LEU A 135 -17.24 -0.96 -13.20
N ASP A 136 -16.96 -2.25 -13.06
CA ASP A 136 -15.61 -2.78 -12.82
C ASP A 136 -14.61 -2.32 -13.90
N ARG A 137 -15.00 -2.39 -15.18
CA ARG A 137 -14.14 -1.93 -16.29
C ARG A 137 -13.87 -0.42 -16.23
N ARG A 138 -14.86 0.39 -15.81
CA ARG A 138 -14.68 1.84 -15.66
C ARG A 138 -13.77 2.17 -14.49
N VAL A 139 -14.00 1.56 -13.33
CA VAL A 139 -13.17 1.74 -12.13
C VAL A 139 -11.71 1.34 -12.41
N ALA A 140 -11.50 0.19 -13.05
CA ALA A 140 -10.16 -0.27 -13.40
C ALA A 140 -9.40 0.71 -14.33
N ARG A 141 -10.10 1.50 -15.16
CA ARG A 141 -9.47 2.55 -15.98
C ARG A 141 -9.13 3.80 -15.15
N MET A 142 -9.93 4.13 -14.15
CA MET A 142 -9.67 5.27 -13.26
C MET A 142 -8.44 5.04 -12.38
N PHE A 143 -8.08 3.79 -12.10
CA PHE A 143 -6.88 3.44 -11.34
C PHE A 143 -5.58 3.94 -11.98
N ASP A 144 -5.54 4.09 -13.31
CA ASP A 144 -4.35 4.63 -14.01
C ASP A 144 -4.07 6.10 -13.62
N ASP A 145 -5.09 6.86 -13.24
CA ASP A 145 -4.97 8.26 -12.82
C ASP A 145 -4.51 8.41 -11.35
N CYS A 146 -4.50 7.33 -10.57
CA CYS A 146 -4.05 7.35 -9.18
C CYS A 146 -2.53 7.48 -9.05
N TYR A 147 -1.79 7.10 -10.10
CA TYR A 147 -0.34 7.20 -10.12
C TYR A 147 0.15 8.64 -10.36
N PRO A 148 1.26 9.06 -9.74
CA PRO A 148 1.86 10.37 -10.01
C PRO A 148 2.23 10.53 -11.49
N LYS A 149 1.92 11.70 -12.07
CA LYS A 149 2.26 12.07 -13.45
C LYS A 149 3.51 12.97 -13.46
N PRO A 150 4.40 12.85 -14.47
CA PRO A 150 4.43 11.81 -15.50
C PRO A 150 4.97 10.46 -14.97
N GLY A 151 4.55 9.32 -15.54
CA GLY A 151 5.26 8.05 -15.36
C GLY A 151 4.59 6.93 -14.55
N GLY A 152 3.26 6.87 -14.41
CA GLY A 152 2.60 5.82 -13.61
C GLY A 152 2.97 4.37 -13.95
N LYS A 153 3.01 3.99 -15.24
CA LYS A 153 3.49 2.65 -15.65
C LYS A 153 4.98 2.43 -15.35
N GLN A 154 5.78 3.49 -15.41
CA GLN A 154 7.21 3.44 -15.09
C GLN A 154 7.42 3.26 -13.57
N LEU A 155 6.53 3.79 -12.73
CA LEU A 155 6.58 3.63 -11.28
C LEU A 155 6.52 2.16 -10.88
N LEU A 156 5.50 1.42 -11.36
CA LEU A 156 5.35 -0.01 -11.09
C LEU A 156 6.57 -0.80 -11.58
N SER A 157 7.02 -0.59 -12.82
CA SER A 157 8.18 -1.32 -13.35
C SER A 157 9.46 -1.03 -12.57
N SER A 158 9.71 0.23 -12.21
CA SER A 158 10.88 0.62 -11.42
C SER A 158 10.81 0.05 -10.00
N PHE A 159 9.61 0.03 -9.40
CA PHE A 159 9.40 -0.55 -8.09
C PHE A 159 9.66 -2.05 -8.09
N HIS A 160 9.13 -2.80 -9.07
CA HIS A 160 9.40 -4.22 -9.22
C HIS A 160 10.90 -4.51 -9.32
N PHE A 161 11.61 -3.77 -10.17
CA PHE A 161 13.05 -3.92 -10.32
C PHE A 161 13.78 -3.69 -8.99
N LEU A 162 13.50 -2.58 -8.28
CA LEU A 162 14.14 -2.31 -7.00
C LEU A 162 13.75 -3.31 -5.90
N LEU A 163 12.51 -3.79 -5.88
CA LEU A 163 12.07 -4.81 -4.94
C LEU A 163 12.84 -6.12 -5.14
N GLU A 164 13.03 -6.55 -6.38
CA GLU A 164 13.83 -7.75 -6.69
C GLU A 164 15.31 -7.58 -6.29
N GLU A 165 15.89 -6.41 -6.55
CA GLU A 165 17.26 -6.11 -6.13
C GLU A 165 17.38 -6.09 -4.60
N MET A 166 16.45 -5.44 -3.91
CA MET A 166 16.40 -5.43 -2.45
C MET A 166 16.23 -6.84 -1.88
N GLU A 167 15.35 -7.66 -2.45
CA GLU A 167 15.18 -9.07 -2.05
C GLU A 167 16.46 -9.88 -2.19
N ARG A 168 17.30 -9.63 -3.20
CA ARG A 168 18.61 -10.29 -3.35
C ARG A 168 19.60 -9.84 -2.27
N VAL A 169 19.53 -8.58 -1.90
CA VAL A 169 20.42 -7.95 -0.92
C VAL A 169 20.10 -8.42 0.51
N VAL A 170 18.83 -8.64 0.84
CA VAL A 170 18.38 -9.08 2.18
C VAL A 170 18.18 -10.60 2.31
N ARG A 171 18.50 -11.39 1.28
CA ARG A 171 18.42 -12.87 1.30
C ARG A 171 19.60 -13.48 2.05
#